data_AF-A0A9D6SZX6-F1
#
_entry.id   AF-A0A9D6SZX6-F1
#
_cell.length_a   1.000
_cell.length_b   1.000
_cell.length_c   1.000
_cell.angle_alpha   90.00
_cell.angle_beta   90.00
_cell.angle_gamma   90.00
#
_symmetry.space_group_name_H-M   'P 1'
#
loop_
_entity.id
_entity.type
_entity.pdbx_description
1 polymer ?
#
loop_
_entity_poly.entity_id
_entity_poly.type
_entity_poly.pdbx_seq_one_letter_code
_entity_poly.pdbx_strand_id
1 'polypeptide(L)'
;MRTTIQSLDRASLAAAARALFIGVQNGLALRDMGMLRNRVTPEMHAALQARCDQLRAAKQSNRIEKIDITSAAVEDAWEERDREFATVRLCGTLFDYTVDDATGTVLDGSKTAAQRFEERWTFVRAADARAWRLAGIDGSVS
;
A
#
# COMPACT_ATOMS: atom_id res chain seq x y z
N MET A 1 -24.51 9.99 6.77
CA MET A 1 -24.48 10.79 5.53
C MET A 1 -23.03 10.99 5.18
N ARG A 2 -22.62 10.78 3.92
CA ARG A 2 -21.27 11.09 3.45
C ARG A 2 -21.24 12.54 2.98
N THR A 3 -20.27 13.32 3.42
CA THR A 3 -20.09 14.71 3.01
C THR A 3 -18.73 14.87 2.36
N THR A 4 -18.64 15.54 1.21
CA THR A 4 -17.37 15.74 0.51
C THR A 4 -16.46 16.73 1.24
N ILE A 5 -15.18 16.39 1.39
CA ILE A 5 -14.17 17.27 2.00
C ILE A 5 -13.60 18.20 0.92
N GLN A 6 -14.02 19.47 0.91
CA GLN A 6 -13.55 20.46 -0.08
C GLN A 6 -12.14 21.00 0.22
N SER A 7 -11.77 21.09 1.49
CA SER A 7 -10.49 21.65 1.96
C SER A 7 -9.32 20.66 1.96
N LEU A 8 -9.51 19.46 1.41
CA LEU A 8 -8.47 18.43 1.40
C LEU A 8 -7.25 18.88 0.59
N ASP A 9 -6.07 18.87 1.20
CA ASP A 9 -4.81 18.95 0.48
C ASP A 9 -4.54 17.63 -0.26
N ARG A 10 -5.08 17.55 -1.48
CA ARG A 10 -5.01 16.35 -2.34
C ARG A 10 -3.58 16.04 -2.77
N ALA A 11 -2.76 17.06 -3.00
CA ALA A 11 -1.39 16.88 -3.45
C ALA A 11 -0.54 16.23 -2.35
N SER A 12 -0.66 16.74 -1.12
CA SER A 12 0.05 16.17 0.03
C SER A 12 -0.40 14.73 0.33
N LEU A 13 -1.71 14.43 0.25
CA LEU A 13 -2.20 13.08 0.46
C LEU A 13 -1.71 12.11 -0.64
N ALA A 14 -1.76 12.52 -1.91
CA ALA A 14 -1.24 11.71 -3.01
C ALA A 14 0.26 11.43 -2.86
N ALA A 15 1.06 12.43 -2.49
CA ALA A 15 2.48 12.25 -2.21
C ALA A 15 2.73 11.29 -1.03
N ALA A 16 1.94 11.43 0.05
CA ALA A 16 2.01 10.56 1.21
C ALA A 16 1.65 9.10 0.88
N ALA A 17 0.67 8.89 -0.01
CA ALA A 17 0.28 7.57 -0.51
C ALA A 17 1.39 6.93 -1.36
N ARG A 18 2.02 7.68 -2.28
CA ARG A 18 3.19 7.18 -3.05
C ARG A 18 4.31 6.72 -2.12
N ALA A 19 4.65 7.52 -1.12
CA ALA A 19 5.69 7.18 -0.16
C ALA A 19 5.31 5.96 0.69
N LEU A 20 4.03 5.83 1.08
CA LEU A 20 3.57 4.68 1.85
C LEU A 20 3.55 3.39 1.01
N PHE A 21 3.16 3.47 -0.26
CA PHE A 21 3.23 2.33 -1.20
C PHE A 21 4.63 1.73 -1.21
N ILE A 22 5.65 2.55 -1.48
CA ILE A 22 7.05 2.10 -1.46
C ILE A 22 7.43 1.52 -0.08
N GLY A 23 6.98 2.16 1.01
CA GLY A 23 7.21 1.68 2.36
C GLY A 23 6.62 0.28 2.61
N VAL A 24 5.40 0.02 2.14
CA VAL A 24 4.74 -1.29 2.25
C VAL A 24 5.48 -2.33 1.43
N GLN A 25 5.85 -2.02 0.18
CA GLN A 25 6.61 -2.96 -0.66
C GLN A 25 7.96 -3.32 -0.03
N ASN A 26 8.68 -2.33 0.53
CA ASN A 26 9.92 -2.57 1.26
C ASN A 26 9.69 -3.41 2.52
N GLY A 27 8.61 -3.16 3.26
CA GLY A 27 8.23 -3.94 4.43
C GLY A 27 7.93 -5.40 4.08
N LEU A 28 7.23 -5.65 2.96
CA LEU A 28 6.97 -7.01 2.47
C LEU A 28 8.27 -7.71 2.08
N ALA A 29 9.16 -7.03 1.36
CA ALA A 29 10.45 -7.57 0.94
C ALA A 29 11.37 -7.91 2.13
N LEU A 30 11.39 -7.07 3.17
CA LEU A 30 12.10 -7.33 4.43
C LEU A 30 11.34 -8.27 5.37
N ARG A 31 10.07 -8.56 5.04
CA ARG A 31 9.09 -9.27 5.86
C ARG A 31 8.82 -8.55 7.20
N ASP A 32 9.06 -7.25 7.32
CA ASP A 32 8.90 -6.48 8.56
C ASP A 32 8.07 -5.21 8.34
N MET A 33 6.95 -5.09 9.07
CA MET A 33 6.04 -3.94 9.01
C MET A 33 6.22 -2.95 10.16
N GLY A 34 7.18 -3.17 11.05
CA GLY A 34 7.35 -2.38 12.28
C GLY A 34 7.48 -0.88 12.04
N MET A 35 8.16 -0.48 10.97
CA MET A 35 8.33 0.94 10.61
C MET A 35 7.03 1.64 10.17
N LEU A 36 5.98 0.88 9.82
CA LEU A 36 4.72 1.42 9.30
C LEU A 36 3.62 1.49 10.35
N ARG A 37 3.84 1.01 11.58
CA ARG A 37 2.83 0.94 12.66
C ARG A 37 2.05 2.23 12.90
N ASN A 38 2.70 3.39 12.72
CA ASN A 38 2.05 4.69 12.92
C ASN A 38 1.39 5.27 11.65
N ARG A 39 1.64 4.67 10.48
CA ARG A 39 1.15 5.11 9.16
C ARG A 39 -0.04 4.30 8.64
N VAL A 40 -0.35 3.19 9.29
CA VAL A 40 -1.48 2.31 8.97
C VAL A 40 -2.36 2.17 10.21
N THR A 41 -3.61 1.77 10.02
CA THR A 41 -4.49 1.36 11.13
C THR A 41 -3.98 0.07 11.77
N PRO A 42 -4.30 -0.22 13.05
CA PRO A 42 -3.92 -1.48 13.69
C PRO A 42 -4.36 -2.73 12.91
N GLU A 43 -5.56 -2.69 12.33
CA GLU A 43 -6.14 -3.76 11.53
C GLU A 43 -5.35 -3.97 10.24
N MET A 44 -5.03 -2.88 9.52
CA MET A 44 -4.20 -2.95 8.32
C MET A 44 -2.77 -3.40 8.62
N HIS A 45 -2.19 -2.97 9.75
CA HIS A 45 -0.88 -3.45 10.19
C HIS A 45 -0.91 -4.97 10.41
N ALA A 46 -1.93 -5.48 11.10
CA ALA A 46 -2.07 -6.92 11.33
C ALA A 46 -2.22 -7.69 10.01
N ALA A 47 -3.01 -7.18 9.07
CA ALA A 47 -3.18 -7.79 7.74
C ALA A 47 -1.86 -7.83 6.95
N LEU A 48 -1.09 -6.73 6.93
CA LEU A 48 0.21 -6.69 6.26
C LEU A 48 1.25 -7.58 6.95
N GLN A 49 1.28 -7.61 8.29
CA GLN A 49 2.16 -8.48 9.05
C GLN A 49 1.85 -9.95 8.79
N ALA A 50 0.58 -10.32 8.68
CA ALA A 50 0.17 -11.68 8.33
C ALA A 50 0.70 -12.11 6.95
N ARG A 51 0.75 -11.21 5.96
CA ARG A 51 1.39 -11.50 4.66
C ARG A 51 2.88 -11.76 4.81
N CYS A 52 3.58 -10.97 5.63
CA CYS A 52 5.00 -11.22 5.93
C CYS A 52 5.20 -12.59 6.60
N ASP A 53 4.32 -12.96 7.52
CA ASP A 53 4.41 -14.23 8.25
C ASP A 53 4.11 -15.43 7.33
N GLN A 54 3.19 -15.28 6.38
CA GLN A 54 2.94 -16.26 5.33
C GLN A 54 4.18 -16.50 4.47
N LEU A 55 4.85 -15.44 4.01
CA LEU A 55 6.11 -15.54 3.26
C LEU A 55 7.20 -16.25 4.07
N ARG A 56 7.34 -15.92 5.37
CA ARG A 56 8.29 -16.61 6.26
C ARG A 56 7.98 -18.09 6.41
N ALA A 57 6.72 -18.43 6.68
CA ALA A 57 6.28 -19.81 6.88
C ALA A 57 6.51 -20.66 5.60
N ALA A 58 6.29 -20.05 4.43
CA ALA A 58 6.54 -20.67 3.14
C ALA A 58 8.03 -20.72 2.75
N LYS A 59 8.93 -20.09 3.52
CA LYS A 59 10.35 -19.88 3.16
C LYS A 59 10.52 -19.20 1.80
N GLN A 60 9.71 -18.16 1.59
CA GLN A 60 9.68 -17.38 0.37
C GLN A 60 10.06 -15.93 0.66
N SER A 61 10.67 -15.30 -0.32
CA SER A 61 10.94 -13.86 -0.33
C SER A 61 10.25 -13.23 -1.52
N ASN A 62 9.43 -12.22 -1.27
CA ASN A 62 8.89 -11.35 -2.30
C ASN A 62 9.94 -10.30 -2.68
N ARG A 63 10.16 -10.09 -3.98
CA ARG A 63 11.13 -9.14 -4.51
C ARG A 63 10.42 -8.15 -5.40
N ILE A 64 10.45 -6.89 -4.99
CA ILE A 64 9.90 -5.78 -5.75
C ILE A 64 11.04 -4.87 -6.18
N GLU A 65 11.14 -4.68 -7.48
CA GLU A 65 12.21 -3.90 -8.11
C GLU A 65 11.63 -2.89 -9.11
N LYS A 66 12.40 -1.81 -9.34
CA LYS A 66 12.11 -0.80 -10.38
C LYS A 66 10.66 -0.30 -10.34
N ILE A 67 10.17 0.03 -9.14
CA ILE A 67 8.85 0.64 -8.97
C ILE A 67 8.82 1.97 -9.71
N ASP A 68 7.93 2.09 -10.67
CA ASP A 68 7.60 3.34 -11.37
C ASP A 68 6.13 3.67 -11.17
N ILE A 69 5.86 4.63 -10.28
CA ILE A 69 4.50 5.11 -10.00
C ILE A 69 4.18 6.25 -10.97
N THR A 70 3.42 5.93 -12.01
CA THR A 70 3.03 6.85 -13.08
C THR A 70 1.88 7.77 -12.69
N SER A 71 1.03 7.36 -11.74
CA SER A 71 -0.07 8.19 -11.25
C SER A 71 -0.37 7.95 -9.76
N ALA A 72 -0.69 9.03 -9.07
CA ALA A 72 -1.26 9.01 -7.72
C ALA A 72 -2.28 10.15 -7.62
N ALA A 73 -3.56 9.82 -7.47
CA ALA A 73 -4.63 10.82 -7.45
C ALA A 73 -5.71 10.47 -6.43
N VAL A 74 -6.17 11.47 -5.68
CA VAL A 74 -7.33 11.32 -4.79
C VAL A 74 -8.59 11.22 -5.65
N GLU A 75 -9.22 10.05 -5.67
CA GLU A 75 -10.47 9.81 -6.41
C GLU A 75 -11.70 10.24 -5.61
N ASP A 76 -11.67 10.01 -4.30
CA ASP A 76 -12.79 10.35 -3.40
C ASP A 76 -12.25 10.82 -2.05
N ALA A 77 -13.00 11.70 -1.41
CA ALA A 77 -12.73 12.18 -0.06
C ALA A 77 -14.04 12.57 0.62
N TRP A 78 -14.34 11.90 1.73
CA TRP A 78 -15.61 12.06 2.42
C TRP A 78 -15.47 12.01 3.93
N GLU A 79 -16.40 12.64 4.60
CA GLU A 79 -16.61 12.53 6.04
C GLU A 79 -17.70 11.51 6.31
N GLU A 80 -17.49 10.67 7.32
CA GLU A 80 -18.49 9.78 7.86
C GLU A 80 -18.37 9.75 9.39
N ARG A 81 -19.41 10.25 10.07
CA ARG A 81 -19.46 10.45 11.52
C ARG A 81 -18.35 11.41 11.98
N ASP A 82 -17.44 10.96 12.84
CA ASP A 82 -16.32 11.70 13.42
C ASP A 82 -14.99 11.47 12.68
N ARG A 83 -15.06 10.85 11.49
CA ARG A 83 -13.89 10.47 10.71
C ARG A 83 -13.94 11.02 9.30
N GLU A 84 -12.76 11.34 8.82
CA GLU A 84 -12.53 11.66 7.43
C GLU A 84 -11.87 10.48 6.74
N PHE A 85 -12.25 10.27 5.49
CA PHE A 85 -11.76 9.22 4.62
C PHE A 85 -11.35 9.82 3.28
N ALA A 86 -10.34 9.22 2.66
CA ALA A 86 -9.96 9.57 1.30
C ALA A 86 -9.35 8.35 0.61
N THR A 87 -9.71 8.16 -0.66
CA THR A 87 -9.18 7.07 -1.49
C THR A 87 -8.24 7.65 -2.54
N VAL A 88 -7.00 7.15 -2.56
CA VAL A 88 -6.00 7.47 -3.57
C VAL A 88 -5.86 6.30 -4.52
N ARG A 89 -6.04 6.53 -5.82
CA ARG A 89 -5.67 5.57 -6.86
C ARG A 89 -4.20 5.74 -7.21
N LEU A 90 -3.46 4.64 -7.13
CA LEU A 90 -2.06 4.49 -7.50
C LEU A 90 -1.99 3.61 -8.74
N CYS A 91 -1.29 4.07 -9.77
CA CYS A 91 -1.03 3.32 -10.98
C CYS A 91 0.46 3.34 -11.29
N GLY A 92 0.95 2.26 -11.90
CA GLY A 92 2.35 2.20 -12.28
C GLY A 92 2.77 0.86 -12.83
N THR A 93 4.09 0.67 -12.85
CA THR A 93 4.71 -0.61 -13.15
C THR A 93 5.73 -0.97 -12.09
N LEU A 94 5.96 -2.26 -11.91
CA LEU A 94 6.99 -2.81 -11.04
C LEU A 94 7.40 -4.18 -11.53
N PHE A 95 8.55 -4.67 -11.09
CA PHE A 95 8.93 -6.07 -11.24
C PHE A 95 8.65 -6.72 -9.89
N ASP A 96 7.64 -7.58 -9.84
CA ASP A 96 7.28 -8.35 -8.66
C ASP A 96 7.46 -9.84 -8.98
N TYR A 97 8.24 -10.50 -8.14
CA TYR A 97 8.43 -11.93 -8.21
C TYR A 97 8.74 -12.50 -6.83
N THR A 98 8.25 -13.70 -6.60
CA THR A 98 8.49 -14.45 -5.37
C THR A 98 9.54 -15.51 -5.63
N VAL A 99 10.53 -15.62 -4.73
CA VAL A 99 11.58 -16.64 -4.81
C VAL A 99 11.54 -17.59 -3.62
N ASP A 100 11.97 -18.82 -3.87
CA ASP A 100 12.31 -19.78 -2.81
C ASP A 100 13.61 -19.35 -2.12
N ASP A 101 13.59 -19.26 -0.79
CA ASP A 101 14.73 -18.75 -0.01
C ASP A 101 15.97 -19.66 -0.09
N ALA A 102 15.78 -20.97 -0.28
CA ALA A 102 16.88 -21.94 -0.27
C ALA A 102 17.61 -22.01 -1.61
N THR A 103 16.86 -21.92 -2.72
CA THR A 103 17.38 -22.12 -4.07
C THR A 103 17.51 -20.82 -4.88
N GLY A 104 16.79 -19.76 -4.50
CA GLY A 104 16.69 -18.52 -5.27
C GLY A 104 15.85 -18.65 -6.55
N THR A 105 15.19 -19.79 -6.75
CA THR A 105 14.31 -20.07 -7.88
C THR A 105 13.09 -19.15 -7.84
N VAL A 106 12.70 -18.61 -8.99
CA VAL A 106 11.44 -17.86 -9.10
C VAL A 106 10.28 -18.84 -9.05
N LEU A 107 9.39 -18.65 -8.07
CA LEU A 107 8.19 -19.46 -7.90
C LEU A 107 6.97 -18.82 -8.54
N ASP A 108 6.91 -17.49 -8.55
CA ASP A 108 5.81 -16.71 -9.12
C ASP A 108 6.31 -15.33 -9.58
N GLY A 109 5.58 -14.73 -10.52
CA GLY A 109 5.91 -13.42 -11.10
C GLY A 109 7.05 -13.46 -12.14
N SER A 110 7.66 -12.30 -12.42
CA SER A 110 8.68 -12.17 -13.45
C SER A 110 9.84 -11.24 -13.08
N LYS A 111 11.06 -11.72 -13.29
CA LYS A 111 12.30 -10.93 -13.18
C LYS A 111 12.57 -10.04 -14.40
N THR A 112 11.90 -10.30 -15.52
CA THR A 112 12.24 -9.68 -16.83
C THR A 112 11.07 -8.94 -17.47
N ALA A 113 9.85 -9.14 -16.99
CA ALA A 113 8.67 -8.42 -17.45
C ALA A 113 8.11 -7.56 -16.31
N ALA A 114 8.04 -6.25 -16.53
CA ALA A 114 7.34 -5.35 -15.63
C ALA A 114 5.83 -5.65 -15.67
N GLN A 115 5.21 -5.74 -14.50
CA GLN A 115 3.77 -5.89 -14.33
C GLN A 115 3.15 -4.52 -14.11
N ARG A 116 1.92 -4.33 -14.61
CA ARG A 116 1.15 -3.12 -14.33
C ARG A 116 0.36 -3.34 -13.04
N PHE A 117 0.26 -2.28 -12.25
CA PHE A 117 -0.60 -2.29 -11.08
C PHE A 117 -1.55 -1.09 -11.11
N GLU A 118 -2.76 -1.33 -10.59
CA GLU A 118 -3.71 -0.30 -10.21
C GLU A 118 -4.27 -0.66 -8.82
N GLU A 119 -4.03 0.21 -7.85
CA GLU A 119 -4.50 0.03 -6.48
C GLU A 119 -5.19 1.28 -5.96
N ARG A 120 -6.27 1.09 -5.21
CA ARG A 120 -7.03 2.09 -4.47
C ARG A 120 -6.74 1.95 -3.00
N TRP A 121 -6.12 2.97 -2.44
CA TRP A 121 -5.70 3.02 -1.05
C TRP A 121 -6.60 3.97 -0.28
N THR A 122 -7.39 3.41 0.63
CA THR A 122 -8.30 4.19 1.48
C THR A 122 -7.62 4.54 2.79
N PHE A 123 -7.52 5.83 3.05
CA PHE A 123 -6.97 6.41 4.26
C PHE A 123 -8.10 6.89 5.17
N VAL A 124 -7.83 6.89 6.47
CA VAL A 124 -8.72 7.42 7.52
C VAL A 124 -7.94 8.32 8.48
N ARG A 125 -8.62 9.34 8.98
CA ARG A 125 -8.18 10.11 10.16
C ARG A 125 -9.41 10.53 10.98
N ALA A 126 -9.20 10.84 12.25
CA ALA A 126 -10.20 11.59 13.01
C ALA A 126 -10.30 13.01 12.43
N ALA A 127 -11.48 13.63 12.48
CA ALA A 127 -11.71 14.96 11.88
C ALA A 127 -10.79 16.06 12.45
N ASP A 128 -10.32 15.92 13.69
CA ASP A 128 -9.38 16.82 14.37
C ASP A 128 -7.91 16.39 14.23
N ALA A 129 -7.64 15.21 13.70
CA ALA A 129 -6.31 14.67 13.56
C ALA A 129 -5.65 15.13 12.26
N ARG A 130 -4.35 15.43 12.31
CA ARG A 130 -3.58 15.78 11.12
C ARG A 130 -3.16 14.57 10.29
N ALA A 131 -2.90 13.44 10.94
CA ALA A 131 -2.24 12.30 10.32
C ALA A 131 -3.23 11.30 9.73
N TRP A 132 -3.13 11.09 8.41
CA TRP A 132 -3.81 10.01 7.69
C TRP A 132 -3.17 8.66 7.96
N ARG A 133 -4.00 7.62 8.13
CA ARG A 133 -3.58 6.23 8.28
C ARG A 133 -4.25 5.35 7.22
N LEU A 134 -3.51 4.42 6.64
CA LEU A 134 -4.08 3.45 5.70
C LEU A 134 -5.04 2.48 6.40
N ALA A 135 -6.26 2.41 5.90
CA ALA A 135 -7.33 1.55 6.41
C ALA A 135 -7.74 0.44 5.45
N GLY A 136 -7.58 0.67 4.14
CA GLY A 136 -7.98 -0.29 3.12
C GLY A 136 -7.06 -0.24 1.89
N ILE A 137 -6.86 -1.40 1.28
CA ILE A 137 -6.23 -1.57 -0.02
C ILE A 137 -7.19 -2.42 -0.84
N ASP A 138 -7.58 -1.92 -2.01
CA ASP A 138 -8.32 -2.65 -3.03
C ASP A 138 -7.56 -2.51 -4.35
N GLY A 139 -7.37 -3.57 -5.10
CA GLY A 139 -6.58 -3.48 -6.31
C GLY A 139 -6.31 -4.82 -6.97
N SER A 140 -5.82 -4.71 -8.20
CA SER A 140 -5.44 -5.85 -9.03
C SER A 140 -4.09 -5.59 -9.68
N VAL A 141 -3.23 -6.60 -9.69
CA VAL A 141 -2.02 -6.64 -10.51
C VAL A 141 -2.36 -7.38 -11.80
N SER A 142 -1.94 -6.86 -12.95
CA SER A 142 -2.23 -7.41 -14.30
C SER A 142 -0.97 -7.61 -15.12
#